data_AF-A0A1Y1KK26-F1
#
_entry.id   AF-A0A1Y1KK26-F1
#
_cell.length_a   1.000
_cell.length_b   1.000
_cell.length_c   1.000
_cell.angle_alpha   90.00
_cell.angle_beta   90.00
_cell.angle_gamma   90.00
#
_symmetry.space_group_name_H-M   'P 1'
#
loop_
_entity.id
_entity.type
_entity.pdbx_description
1 polymer ?
#
loop_
_entity_poly.entity_id
_entity_poly.type
_entity_poly.pdbx_seq_one_letter_code
_entity_poly.pdbx_strand_id
1 'polypeptide(L)'
;MELVPNGMRPETEMLYGLAIIDTKSVPNTILAFEEETLPDNILERFDVLFNAKDRWTVPEITPYIQRMTTEKTDVNAILAKYARACTFSGVKYYTAKHSK
;
A
#
# COMPACT_ATOMS: atom_id res chain seq x y z
N MET A 1 -29.78 -8.38 0.66
CA MET A 1 -29.67 -6.91 0.52
C MET A 1 -28.35 -6.67 -0.17
N GLU A 2 -28.38 -6.19 -1.41
CA GLU A 2 -27.17 -5.84 -2.14
C GLU A 2 -26.78 -4.44 -1.68
N LEU A 3 -25.59 -4.29 -1.07
CA LEU A 3 -25.11 -3.00 -0.53
C LEU A 3 -24.58 -2.07 -1.64
N VAL A 4 -24.77 -2.44 -2.90
CA VAL A 4 -24.14 -1.81 -4.05
C VAL A 4 -25.23 -1.29 -4.99
N PRO A 5 -25.19 -0.01 -5.40
CA PRO A 5 -26.15 0.54 -6.35
C PRO A 5 -26.15 -0.20 -7.69
N ASN A 6 -27.32 -0.27 -8.34
CA ASN A 6 -27.45 -0.87 -9.67
C ASN A 6 -26.50 -0.20 -10.67
N GLY A 7 -25.65 -1.00 -11.32
CA GLY A 7 -24.66 -0.53 -12.29
C GLY A 7 -23.28 -0.23 -11.71
N MET A 8 -23.11 -0.25 -10.38
CA MET A 8 -21.79 -0.17 -9.75
C MET A 8 -21.05 -1.51 -9.91
N ARG A 9 -19.78 -1.44 -10.29
CA ARG A 9 -18.88 -2.60 -10.39
C ARG A 9 -17.78 -2.46 -9.34
N PRO A 10 -17.83 -3.24 -8.24
CA PRO A 10 -16.76 -3.24 -7.25
C PRO A 10 -15.44 -3.69 -7.89
N GLU A 11 -14.39 -2.91 -7.67
CA GLU A 11 -13.04 -3.22 -8.09
C GLU A 11 -12.14 -3.33 -6.85
N THR A 12 -11.13 -4.19 -6.93
CA THR A 12 -10.23 -4.48 -5.80
C THR A 12 -9.46 -3.22 -5.36
N GLU A 13 -9.16 -2.34 -6.32
CA GLU A 13 -8.53 -1.04 -6.14
C GLU A 13 -9.31 -0.12 -5.19
N MET A 14 -10.63 -0.33 -5.05
CA MET A 14 -11.47 0.42 -4.11
C MET A 14 -11.15 0.09 -2.64
N LEU A 15 -10.40 -0.98 -2.37
CA LEU A 15 -9.97 -1.38 -1.02
C LEU A 15 -8.59 -0.82 -0.64
N TYR A 16 -7.88 -0.14 -1.54
CA TYR A 16 -6.59 0.44 -1.20
C TYR A 16 -6.75 1.53 -0.13
N GLY A 17 -5.92 1.48 0.91
CA GLY A 17 -6.04 2.33 2.10
C GLY A 17 -6.91 1.75 3.22
N LEU A 18 -7.68 0.68 2.93
CA LEU A 18 -8.58 0.02 3.89
C LEU A 18 -8.19 -1.42 4.16
N ALA A 19 -7.55 -2.09 3.20
CA ALA A 19 -7.16 -3.48 3.32
C ALA A 19 -5.87 -3.80 2.55
N ILE A 20 -5.21 -4.86 3.02
CA ILE A 20 -4.15 -5.55 2.29
C ILE A 20 -4.77 -6.72 1.55
N ILE A 21 -4.56 -6.72 0.24
CA ILE A 21 -4.95 -7.81 -0.64
C ILE A 21 -3.71 -8.67 -0.93
N ASP A 22 -3.80 -9.94 -0.55
CA ASP A 22 -2.82 -10.97 -0.89
C ASP A 22 -3.47 -12.03 -1.80
N THR A 23 -3.18 -11.93 -3.10
CA THR A 23 -3.60 -12.90 -4.12
C THR A 23 -2.54 -13.96 -4.41
N LYS A 24 -1.42 -13.93 -3.71
CA LYS A 24 -0.31 -14.88 -3.87
C LYS A 24 -0.33 -15.96 -2.80
N SER A 25 -0.91 -15.69 -1.63
CA SER A 25 -1.15 -16.69 -0.60
C SER A 25 -2.21 -17.72 -1.03
N VAL A 26 -2.14 -18.92 -0.47
CA VAL A 26 -3.21 -19.93 -0.60
C VAL A 26 -3.76 -20.21 0.80
N PRO A 27 -5.02 -19.85 1.10
CA PRO A 27 -5.99 -19.17 0.22
C PRO A 27 -5.62 -17.71 -0.06
N ASN A 28 -6.20 -17.10 -1.09
CA ASN A 28 -6.16 -15.65 -1.26
C ASN A 28 -6.83 -14.99 -0.06
N THR A 29 -6.24 -13.90 0.45
CA THR A 29 -6.74 -13.22 1.64
C THR A 29 -6.91 -11.72 1.43
N ILE A 30 -7.90 -11.15 2.12
CA ILE A 30 -8.11 -9.72 2.27
C ILE A 30 -8.11 -9.46 3.77
N LEU A 31 -7.19 -8.62 4.22
CA LEU A 31 -6.99 -8.30 5.63
C LEU A 31 -7.28 -6.82 5.85
N ALA A 32 -8.15 -6.50 6.80
CA ALA A 32 -8.40 -5.11 7.19
C ALA A 32 -7.09 -4.46 7.65
N PHE A 33 -6.80 -3.30 7.10
CA PHE A 33 -5.55 -2.58 7.33
C PHE A 33 -5.81 -1.10 7.04
N GLU A 34 -6.25 -0.38 8.05
CA GLU A 34 -6.74 0.99 7.92
C GLU A 34 -5.59 1.99 8.05
N GLU A 35 -5.50 2.91 7.09
CA GLU A 35 -4.51 4.00 7.10
C GLU A 35 -4.46 4.79 8.41
N GLU A 36 -5.64 5.02 9.01
CA GLU A 36 -5.80 5.82 10.22
C GLU A 36 -5.07 5.21 11.42
N THR A 37 -4.88 3.89 11.43
CA THR A 37 -4.20 3.16 12.52
C THR A 37 -2.68 3.22 12.43
N LEU A 38 -2.13 3.75 11.33
CA LEU A 38 -0.69 3.77 11.09
C LEU A 38 0.01 4.91 11.86
N PRO A 39 1.27 4.71 12.30
CA PRO A 39 2.07 5.73 12.97
C PRO A 39 2.25 7.01 12.15
N ASP A 40 2.32 8.16 12.80
CA ASP A 40 2.62 9.45 12.15
C ASP A 40 4.10 9.61 11.78
N ASN A 41 4.98 8.82 12.38
CA ASN A 41 6.37 8.76 11.97
C ASN A 41 6.52 7.95 10.68
N ILE A 42 7.11 8.55 9.65
CA ILE A 42 7.24 7.92 8.32
C ILE A 42 8.07 6.62 8.34
N LEU A 43 9.10 6.52 9.18
CA LEU A 43 9.94 5.32 9.27
C LEU A 43 9.17 4.18 9.91
N GLU A 44 8.54 4.43 11.06
CA GLU A 44 7.70 3.45 11.76
C GLU A 44 6.52 3.00 10.88
N ARG A 45 5.91 3.93 10.15
CA ARG A 45 4.86 3.63 9.17
C ARG A 45 5.35 2.69 8.09
N PHE A 46 6.52 2.95 7.50
CA PHE A 46 7.09 2.05 6.50
C PHE A 46 7.44 0.67 7.07
N ASP A 47 7.92 0.62 8.31
CA ASP A 47 8.17 -0.66 8.98
C ASP A 47 6.88 -1.47 9.13
N VAL A 48 5.79 -0.85 9.57
CA VAL A 48 4.47 -1.52 9.65
C VAL A 48 3.99 -1.97 8.27
N LEU A 49 4.08 -1.09 7.25
CA LEU A 49 3.65 -1.41 5.87
C LEU A 49 4.43 -2.58 5.27
N PHE A 50 5.75 -2.58 5.40
CA PHE A 50 6.59 -3.63 4.82
C PHE A 50 6.58 -4.94 5.61
N ASN A 51 6.27 -4.92 6.91
CA ASN A 51 5.99 -6.14 7.67
C ASN A 51 4.62 -6.74 7.31
N ALA A 52 3.64 -5.91 6.97
CA ALA A 52 2.31 -6.38 6.62
C ALA A 52 2.24 -6.94 5.18
N LYS A 53 3.07 -6.42 4.26
CA LYS A 53 3.23 -6.94 2.89
C LYS A 53 4.61 -6.61 2.33
N ASP A 54 5.30 -7.62 1.79
CA ASP A 54 6.69 -7.51 1.34
C ASP A 54 6.93 -6.50 0.20
N ARG A 55 5.95 -6.37 -0.71
CA ARG A 55 6.10 -5.59 -1.95
C ARG A 55 4.82 -4.85 -2.27
N TRP A 56 4.97 -3.57 -2.58
CA TRP A 56 3.86 -2.69 -2.89
C TRP A 56 4.03 -2.02 -4.24
N THR A 57 2.97 -1.95 -5.03
CA THR A 57 2.92 -1.05 -6.18
C THR A 57 2.60 0.38 -5.72
N VAL A 58 2.79 1.36 -6.60
CA VAL A 58 2.46 2.77 -6.29
C VAL A 58 0.96 2.93 -5.94
N PRO A 59 0.00 2.39 -6.73
CA PRO A 59 -1.42 2.52 -6.39
C PRO A 59 -1.77 1.93 -5.02
N GLU A 60 -1.19 0.78 -4.67
CA GLU A 60 -1.47 0.12 -3.40
C GLU A 60 -0.94 0.91 -2.20
N ILE A 61 0.30 1.43 -2.26
CA ILE A 61 0.93 2.12 -1.12
C ILE A 61 0.51 3.58 -0.97
N THR A 62 0.08 4.22 -2.06
CA THR A 62 -0.22 5.66 -2.10
C THR A 62 -1.21 6.08 -1.01
N PRO A 63 -2.38 5.44 -0.85
CA PRO A 63 -3.34 5.82 0.18
C PRO A 63 -2.73 5.80 1.59
N TYR A 64 -1.80 4.88 1.85
CA TYR A 64 -1.16 4.73 3.15
C TYR A 64 -0.11 5.78 3.48
N ILE A 65 0.42 6.52 2.48
CA ILE A 65 1.48 7.50 2.71
C ILE A 65 1.14 8.89 2.14
N GLN A 66 -0.01 9.05 1.49
CA GLN A 66 -0.42 10.32 0.88
C GLN A 66 -0.48 11.45 1.91
N ARG A 67 -0.96 11.18 3.14
CA ARG A 67 -1.02 12.18 4.21
C ARG A 67 0.34 12.65 4.71
N MET A 68 1.40 11.94 4.35
CA MET A 68 2.80 12.27 4.72
C MET A 68 3.47 13.19 3.67
N THR A 69 2.75 13.53 2.60
CA THR A 69 3.24 14.46 1.57
C THR A 69 3.26 15.90 2.08
N THR A 70 4.12 16.71 1.49
CA THR A 70 4.20 18.16 1.73
C THR A 70 4.26 18.88 0.39
N GLU A 71 4.18 20.21 0.40
CA GLU A 71 4.35 21.03 -0.81
C GLU A 71 5.63 20.72 -1.59
N LYS A 72 6.68 20.24 -0.90
CA LYS A 72 8.00 19.97 -1.49
C LYS A 72 8.29 18.48 -1.68
N THR A 73 7.40 17.60 -1.24
CA THR A 73 7.66 16.16 -1.22
C THR A 73 6.40 15.38 -1.54
N ASP A 74 6.37 14.80 -2.73
CA ASP A 74 5.30 13.92 -3.20
C ASP A 74 5.54 12.46 -2.81
N VAL A 75 4.56 11.60 -3.12
CA VAL A 75 4.62 10.15 -2.87
C VAL A 75 5.87 9.50 -3.48
N ASN A 76 6.24 9.89 -4.71
CA ASN A 76 7.40 9.32 -5.38
C ASN A 76 8.72 9.69 -4.69
N ALA A 77 8.85 10.92 -4.22
CA ALA A 77 9.98 11.39 -3.45
C ALA A 77 10.10 10.68 -2.09
N ILE A 78 8.96 10.46 -1.40
CA ILE A 78 8.92 9.65 -0.17
C ILE A 78 9.42 8.23 -0.47
N LEU A 79 8.88 7.57 -1.48
CA LEU A 79 9.26 6.22 -1.84
C LEU A 79 10.74 6.10 -2.24
N ALA A 80 11.26 7.06 -3.01
CA ALA A 80 12.68 7.09 -3.37
C ALA A 80 13.59 7.25 -2.13
N LYS A 81 13.14 8.02 -1.13
CA LYS A 81 13.89 8.29 0.09
C LYS A 81 13.86 7.13 1.09
N TYR A 82 12.74 6.43 1.24
CA TYR A 82 12.54 5.46 2.32
C TYR A 82 12.38 4.00 1.87
N ALA A 83 12.14 3.74 0.58
CA ALA A 83 11.94 2.39 0.06
C ALA A 83 12.98 2.03 -1.02
N ARG A 84 13.01 0.75 -1.40
CA ARG A 84 13.79 0.24 -2.52
C ARG A 84 12.86 -0.15 -3.65
N ALA A 85 13.09 0.38 -4.85
CA ALA A 85 12.34 -0.02 -6.04
C ALA A 85 12.91 -1.33 -6.62
N CYS A 86 12.02 -2.22 -7.06
CA CYS A 86 12.36 -3.37 -7.89
C CYS A 86 11.32 -3.52 -9.00
N THR A 87 11.73 -4.09 -10.13
CA THR A 87 10.81 -4.37 -11.24
C THR A 87 10.68 -5.88 -11.37
N PHE A 88 9.45 -6.37 -11.40
CA PHE A 88 9.15 -7.78 -11.61
C PHE A 88 8.05 -7.90 -12.66
N SER A 89 8.33 -8.64 -13.74
CA SER A 89 7.42 -8.81 -14.88
C SER A 89 6.87 -7.48 -15.43
N GLY A 90 7.73 -6.46 -15.54
CA GLY A 90 7.36 -5.13 -16.05
C GLY A 90 6.62 -4.23 -15.05
N VAL A 91 6.23 -4.74 -13.88
CA VAL A 91 5.58 -3.95 -12.83
C VAL A 91 6.60 -3.48 -11.80
N LYS A 92 6.56 -2.20 -11.46
CA LYS A 92 7.41 -1.60 -10.43
C LYS A 92 6.81 -1.81 -9.04
N TYR A 93 7.61 -2.35 -8.15
CA TYR A 93 7.30 -2.56 -6.74
C TYR A 93 8.27 -1.79 -5.85
N TYR A 94 7.86 -1.56 -4.61
CA TYR A 94 8.63 -0.95 -3.55
C TYR A 94 8.68 -1.89 -2.34
N THR A 95 9.86 -2.05 -1.76
CA THR A 95 10.14 -2.90 -0.59
C THR A 95 10.94 -2.13 0.46
N ALA A 96 11.07 -2.68 1.66
CA ALA A 96 11.98 -2.16 2.67
C ALA A 96 13.42 -2.07 2.13
N LYS A 97 14.19 -1.07 2.60
CA LYS A 97 15.62 -0.93 2.28
C LYS A 97 16.49 -1.95 3.01
N HIS A 98 16.07 -2.35 4.20
CA HIS A 98 16.76 -3.30 5.06
C HIS A 98 15.84 -4.50 5.29
N SER A 99 15.83 -5.46 4.36
CA SER A 99 15.36 -6.81 4.69
C SER A 99 16.43 -7.46 5.57
N LYS A 100 16.12 -7.74 6.84
CA LYS A 100 17.00 -8.46 7.75
C LYS A 100 16.96 -9.95 7.47
#